data_AF-A0A3B9KQ28-F1
#
_entry.id   AF-A0A3B9KQ28-F1
#
_cell.length_a   1.000
_cell.length_b   1.000
_cell.length_c   1.000
_cell.angle_alpha   90.00
_cell.angle_beta   90.00
_cell.angle_gamma   90.00
#
_symmetry.space_group_name_H-M   'P 1'
#
loop_
_entity.id
_entity.type
_entity.pdbx_description
1 polymer ?
#
loop_
_entity_poly.entity_id
_entity_poly.type
_entity_poly.pdbx_seq_one_letter_code
_entity_poly.pdbx_strand_id
1 'polypeptide(L)'
;YYLKRLEDDPDDKILHYNAGTSALKGGRTDLAATHFDRTIRYSEDPEFLAKTWYNLGHLYTREGKLEDGLKAFEQAILLNPGDINSKVMYELISAQLQQQQQEQNQQSDSRNQEEKEKREQQQKQKSSDEENQQESQHDQEKEDQSRQDESSESQSKPEESQTRQQEARAEQKEEELTRQQMVNLLDAMREKEKEAMKEILRYRYRKSTIEREKDW
;
A
#
# COMPACT_ATOMS: atom_id res chain seq x y z
N TYR A 1 -27.32 -16.58 14.39
CA TYR A 1 -26.67 -17.66 15.14
C TYR A 1 -25.77 -17.12 16.24
N TYR A 2 -24.68 -16.40 15.91
CA TYR A 2 -23.76 -15.85 16.93
C TYR A 2 -24.42 -14.84 17.88
N LEU A 3 -25.25 -13.92 17.37
CA LEU A 3 -25.93 -12.91 18.21
C LEU A 3 -26.77 -13.52 19.34
N LYS A 4 -27.59 -14.53 19.04
CA LYS A 4 -28.40 -15.23 20.04
C LYS A 4 -27.55 -15.91 21.13
N ARG A 5 -26.35 -16.40 20.79
CA ARG A 5 -25.46 -17.01 21.79
C ARG A 5 -24.72 -15.98 22.62
N LEU A 6 -24.42 -14.82 22.04
CA LEU A 6 -23.87 -13.69 22.78
C LEU A 6 -24.89 -13.06 23.74
N GLU A 7 -26.19 -13.38 23.63
CA GLU A 7 -27.18 -13.04 24.66
C GLU A 7 -26.99 -13.93 25.91
N ASP A 8 -26.62 -15.19 25.72
CA ASP A 8 -26.40 -16.17 26.81
C ASP A 8 -25.00 -16.02 27.44
N ASP A 9 -23.98 -15.73 26.64
CA ASP A 9 -22.60 -15.46 27.07
C ASP A 9 -21.99 -14.26 26.31
N PRO A 10 -22.16 -13.02 26.83
CA PRO A 10 -21.75 -11.79 26.15
C PRO A 10 -20.23 -11.62 26.01
N ASP A 11 -19.44 -12.37 26.76
CA ASP A 11 -17.98 -12.20 26.86
C ASP A 11 -17.22 -13.35 26.17
N ASP A 12 -17.92 -14.26 25.49
CA ASP A 12 -17.32 -15.37 24.78
C ASP A 12 -16.46 -14.89 23.58
N LYS A 13 -15.15 -14.86 23.81
CA LYS A 13 -14.13 -14.53 22.81
C LYS A 13 -14.22 -15.36 21.53
N ILE A 14 -14.60 -16.65 21.61
CA ILE A 14 -14.69 -17.54 20.46
C ILE A 14 -15.90 -17.15 19.60
N LEU A 15 -17.03 -16.84 20.23
CA LEU A 15 -18.20 -16.35 19.51
C LEU A 15 -17.94 -14.99 18.87
N HIS A 16 -17.26 -14.08 19.57
CA HIS A 16 -16.84 -12.81 19.02
C HIS A 16 -15.87 -12.97 17.83
N TYR A 17 -14.84 -13.79 17.94
CA TYR A 17 -13.91 -14.06 16.84
C TYR A 17 -14.63 -14.58 15.60
N ASN A 18 -15.52 -15.56 15.78
CA ASN A 18 -16.26 -16.17 14.68
C ASN A 18 -17.29 -15.20 14.06
N ALA A 19 -17.95 -14.38 14.89
CA ALA A 19 -18.84 -13.32 14.43
C ALA A 19 -18.07 -12.27 13.61
N GLY A 20 -16.91 -11.83 14.11
CA GLY A 20 -16.03 -10.89 13.43
C GLY A 20 -15.53 -11.44 12.09
N THR A 21 -15.06 -12.68 12.07
CA THR A 21 -14.61 -13.37 10.84
C THR A 21 -15.74 -13.49 9.82
N SER A 22 -16.96 -13.82 10.28
CA SER A 22 -18.14 -13.93 9.41
C SER A 22 -18.59 -12.56 8.88
N ALA A 23 -18.52 -11.52 9.71
CA ALA A 23 -18.81 -10.15 9.31
C ALA A 23 -17.79 -9.65 8.28
N LEU A 24 -16.49 -9.93 8.50
CA LEU A 24 -15.41 -9.62 7.58
C LEU A 24 -15.67 -10.28 6.23
N LYS A 25 -15.90 -11.59 6.17
CA LYS A 25 -16.22 -12.30 4.92
C LYS A 25 -17.45 -11.72 4.21
N GLY A 26 -18.44 -11.24 4.96
CA GLY A 26 -19.63 -10.60 4.43
C GLY A 26 -19.49 -9.13 4.06
N GLY A 27 -18.27 -8.57 4.02
CA GLY A 27 -18.04 -7.17 3.66
C GLY A 27 -18.33 -6.14 4.76
N ARG A 28 -18.88 -6.56 5.91
CA ARG A 28 -19.31 -5.67 7.00
C ARG A 28 -18.14 -5.39 7.93
N THR A 29 -17.26 -4.48 7.52
CA THR A 29 -16.03 -4.15 8.24
C THR A 29 -16.28 -3.54 9.62
N ASP A 30 -17.24 -2.61 9.77
CA ASP A 30 -17.57 -2.00 11.07
C ASP A 30 -17.94 -3.04 12.15
N LEU A 31 -18.80 -3.99 11.78
CA LEU A 31 -19.21 -5.08 12.66
C LEU A 31 -18.06 -6.04 12.95
N ALA A 32 -17.20 -6.30 11.95
CA ALA A 32 -16.02 -7.13 12.13
C ALA A 32 -15.06 -6.51 13.14
N ALA A 33 -14.76 -5.21 13.01
CA ALA A 33 -13.90 -4.47 13.93
C ALA A 33 -14.44 -4.52 15.36
N THR A 34 -15.75 -4.27 15.53
CA THR A 34 -16.41 -4.33 16.85
C THR A 34 -16.25 -5.70 17.52
N HIS A 35 -16.43 -6.79 16.76
CA HIS A 35 -16.31 -8.14 17.30
C HIS A 35 -14.85 -8.56 17.53
N PHE A 36 -13.92 -8.09 16.71
CA PHE A 36 -12.49 -8.32 16.95
C PHE A 36 -11.98 -7.54 18.17
N ASP A 37 -12.44 -6.31 18.42
CA ASP A 37 -12.10 -5.57 19.65
C ASP A 37 -12.54 -6.34 20.91
N ARG A 38 -13.78 -6.86 20.91
CA ARG A 38 -14.27 -7.69 22.02
C ARG A 38 -13.47 -8.98 22.16
N THR A 39 -13.07 -9.60 21.05
CA THR A 39 -12.20 -10.79 21.08
C THR A 39 -10.88 -10.47 21.77
N ILE A 40 -10.25 -9.34 21.43
CA ILE A 40 -9.00 -8.88 22.04
C ILE A 40 -9.21 -8.58 23.53
N ARG A 41 -10.34 -7.96 23.89
CA ARG A 41 -10.67 -7.61 25.27
C ARG A 41 -10.82 -8.83 26.18
N TYR A 42 -11.43 -9.89 25.69
CA TYR A 42 -11.78 -11.08 26.49
C TYR A 42 -10.83 -12.27 26.31
N SER A 43 -9.82 -12.14 25.45
CA SER A 43 -8.83 -13.19 25.21
C SER A 43 -7.49 -12.88 25.85
N GLU A 44 -6.97 -13.83 26.62
CA GLU A 44 -5.59 -13.84 27.10
C GLU A 44 -4.70 -14.82 26.33
N ASP A 45 -5.29 -15.62 25.42
CA ASP A 45 -4.57 -16.61 24.61
C ASP A 45 -3.79 -15.91 23.48
N PRO A 46 -2.44 -15.95 23.49
CA PRO A 46 -1.63 -15.28 22.47
C PRO A 46 -1.85 -15.82 21.05
N GLU A 47 -2.12 -17.12 20.90
CA GLU A 47 -2.37 -17.70 19.57
C GLU A 47 -3.70 -17.20 19.01
N PHE A 48 -4.69 -17.09 19.88
CA PHE A 48 -6.01 -16.58 19.52
C PHE A 48 -5.99 -15.07 19.22
N LEU A 49 -5.22 -14.31 20.01
CA LEU A 49 -4.98 -12.89 19.76
C LEU A 49 -4.24 -12.68 18.44
N ALA A 50 -3.21 -13.49 18.14
CA ALA A 50 -2.48 -13.39 16.87
C ALA A 50 -3.41 -13.56 15.66
N LYS A 51 -4.28 -14.58 15.67
CA LYS A 51 -5.30 -14.81 14.62
C LYS A 51 -6.27 -13.63 14.49
N THR A 52 -6.64 -13.01 15.61
CA THR A 52 -7.54 -11.86 15.64
C THR A 52 -6.89 -10.62 15.03
N TRP A 53 -5.64 -10.34 15.40
CA TRP A 53 -4.85 -9.24 14.82
C TRP A 53 -4.59 -9.43 13.33
N TYR A 54 -4.32 -10.67 12.88
CA TYR A 54 -4.23 -10.99 11.46
C TYR A 54 -5.52 -10.63 10.71
N ASN A 55 -6.69 -11.01 11.24
CA ASN A 55 -7.96 -10.67 10.61
C ASN A 55 -8.28 -9.16 10.64
N LEU A 56 -7.84 -8.44 11.68
CA LEU A 56 -7.90 -6.97 11.71
C LEU A 56 -7.00 -6.34 10.64
N GLY A 57 -5.81 -6.90 10.41
CA GLY A 57 -4.94 -6.49 9.31
C GLY A 57 -5.63 -6.60 7.95
N HIS A 58 -6.29 -7.74 7.70
CA HIS A 58 -7.11 -7.94 6.50
C HIS A 58 -8.27 -6.95 6.40
N LEU A 59 -8.94 -6.68 7.52
CA LEU A 59 -10.02 -5.70 7.59
C LEU A 59 -9.54 -4.31 7.15
N TYR A 60 -8.48 -3.80 7.77
CA TYR A 60 -7.96 -2.46 7.47
C TYR A 60 -7.41 -2.35 6.06
N THR A 61 -6.73 -3.40 5.57
CA THR A 61 -6.25 -3.46 4.19
C THR A 61 -7.41 -3.35 3.19
N ARG A 62 -8.53 -4.02 3.46
CA ARG A 62 -9.73 -3.91 2.61
C ARG A 62 -10.40 -2.53 2.65
N GLU A 63 -10.27 -1.81 3.76
CA GLU A 63 -10.73 -0.42 3.88
C GLU A 63 -9.76 0.59 3.26
N GLY A 64 -8.62 0.14 2.72
CA GLY A 64 -7.56 1.01 2.20
C GLY A 64 -6.73 1.70 3.30
N LYS A 65 -6.94 1.33 4.57
CA LYS A 65 -6.19 1.85 5.73
C LYS A 65 -4.91 1.04 5.90
N LEU A 66 -3.99 1.20 4.95
CA LEU A 66 -2.79 0.37 4.84
C LEU A 66 -1.89 0.47 6.08
N GLU A 67 -1.72 1.65 6.66
CA GLU A 67 -0.90 1.87 7.85
C GLU A 67 -1.46 1.16 9.10
N ASP A 68 -2.79 1.15 9.25
CA ASP A 68 -3.45 0.44 10.35
C ASP A 68 -3.40 -1.08 10.12
N GLY A 69 -3.51 -1.51 8.86
CA GLY A 69 -3.29 -2.90 8.47
C GLY A 69 -1.89 -3.39 8.84
N LEU A 70 -0.86 -2.59 8.53
CA LEU A 70 0.54 -2.88 8.84
C LEU A 70 0.75 -3.05 10.35
N LYS A 71 0.23 -2.14 11.18
CA LYS A 71 0.30 -2.26 12.65
C LYS A 71 -0.40 -3.52 13.16
N ALA A 72 -1.56 -3.86 12.60
CA ALA A 72 -2.29 -5.05 13.01
C ALA A 72 -1.52 -6.34 12.66
N PHE A 73 -0.92 -6.42 11.47
CA PHE A 73 -0.05 -7.54 11.11
C PHE A 73 1.22 -7.59 11.97
N GLU A 74 1.80 -6.46 12.34
CA GLU A 74 2.93 -6.40 13.28
C GLU A 74 2.55 -7.01 14.65
N GLN A 75 1.38 -6.67 15.20
CA GLN A 75 0.88 -7.28 16.44
C GLN A 75 0.70 -8.80 16.30
N ALA A 76 0.17 -9.26 15.15
CA ALA A 76 0.02 -10.69 14.88
C ALA A 76 1.37 -11.41 14.84
N ILE A 77 2.40 -10.81 14.22
CA ILE A 77 3.77 -11.35 14.14
C ILE A 77 4.44 -11.36 15.53
N LEU A 78 4.22 -10.32 16.35
CA LEU A 78 4.77 -10.27 17.71
C LEU A 78 4.20 -11.40 18.59
N LEU A 79 2.91 -11.68 18.46
CA LEU A 79 2.23 -12.73 19.24
C LEU A 79 2.50 -14.13 18.70
N ASN A 80 2.61 -14.27 17.38
CA ASN A 80 2.99 -15.52 16.72
C ASN A 80 4.04 -15.27 15.63
N PRO A 81 5.34 -15.29 15.99
CA PRO A 81 6.42 -15.13 15.03
C PRO A 81 6.46 -16.23 13.96
N GLY A 82 5.80 -17.38 14.18
CA GLY A 82 5.69 -18.45 13.19
C GLY A 82 4.62 -18.23 12.14
N ASP A 83 3.78 -17.19 12.26
CA ASP A 83 2.73 -16.92 11.27
C ASP A 83 3.30 -16.27 10.00
N ILE A 84 3.55 -17.13 9.04
CA ILE A 84 4.04 -16.76 7.72
C ILE A 84 3.05 -15.84 6.99
N ASN A 85 1.74 -16.02 7.16
CA ASN A 85 0.76 -15.23 6.42
C ASN A 85 0.78 -13.76 6.87
N SER A 86 0.87 -13.51 8.18
CA SER A 86 1.00 -12.15 8.72
C SER A 86 2.23 -11.43 8.18
N LYS A 87 3.37 -12.12 8.08
CA LYS A 87 4.61 -11.56 7.51
C LYS A 87 4.47 -11.19 6.05
N VAL A 88 3.87 -12.06 5.23
CA VAL A 88 3.65 -11.76 3.80
C VAL A 88 2.77 -10.53 3.64
N MET A 89 1.68 -10.45 4.40
CA MET A 89 0.77 -9.31 4.31
C MET A 89 1.44 -8.01 4.78
N TYR A 90 2.20 -8.05 5.88
CA TYR A 90 2.99 -6.92 6.36
C TYR A 90 3.93 -6.39 5.26
N GLU A 91 4.68 -7.27 4.63
CA GLU A 91 5.67 -6.91 3.63
C GLU A 91 5.04 -6.43 2.33
N LEU A 92 3.94 -7.05 1.89
CA LEU A 92 3.16 -6.60 0.74
C LEU A 92 2.68 -5.15 0.94
N ILE A 93 2.11 -4.86 2.10
CA ILE A 93 1.59 -3.53 2.43
C ILE A 93 2.73 -2.52 2.58
N SER A 94 3.83 -2.91 3.23
CA SER A 94 5.02 -2.06 3.34
C SER A 94 5.59 -1.68 1.96
N ALA A 95 5.65 -2.64 1.04
CA ALA A 95 6.09 -2.39 -0.32
C ALA A 95 5.14 -1.46 -1.08
N GLN A 96 3.83 -1.67 -0.93
CA GLN A 96 2.81 -0.81 -1.54
C GLN A 96 2.91 0.65 -1.04
N LEU A 97 3.05 0.85 0.27
CA LEU A 97 3.22 2.18 0.85
C LEU A 97 4.52 2.85 0.38
N GLN A 98 5.61 2.10 0.29
CA GLN A 98 6.88 2.61 -0.23
C GLN A 98 6.75 3.04 -1.70
N GLN A 99 6.06 2.26 -2.53
CA GLN A 99 5.81 2.61 -3.92
C GLN A 99 4.98 3.89 -4.03
N GLN A 100 3.90 4.02 -3.26
CA GLN A 100 3.06 5.24 -3.25
C GLN A 100 3.89 6.49 -2.87
N GLN A 101 4.79 6.36 -1.89
CA GLN A 101 5.66 7.46 -1.51
C GLN A 101 6.66 7.82 -2.63
N GLN A 102 7.20 6.83 -3.34
CA GLN A 102 8.10 7.07 -4.46
C GLN A 102 7.39 7.75 -5.62
N GLU A 103 6.17 7.33 -5.95
CA GLU A 103 5.35 7.95 -7.00
C GLU A 103 5.02 9.41 -6.65
N GLN A 104 4.65 9.69 -5.39
CA GLN A 104 4.43 11.06 -4.93
C GLN A 104 5.69 11.93 -5.04
N ASN A 105 6.85 11.39 -4.68
CA ASN A 105 8.12 12.11 -4.79
C ASN A 105 8.45 12.41 -6.25
N GLN A 106 8.32 11.43 -7.16
CA GLN A 106 8.55 11.62 -8.59
C GLN A 106 7.61 12.67 -9.19
N GLN A 107 6.33 12.65 -8.85
CA GLN A 107 5.38 13.68 -9.29
C GLN A 107 5.75 15.07 -8.77
N SER A 108 6.23 15.17 -7.53
CA SER A 108 6.69 16.44 -6.96
C SER A 108 7.93 16.98 -7.68
N ASP A 109 8.87 16.11 -8.04
CA ASP A 109 10.08 16.48 -8.77
C ASP A 109 9.75 16.93 -10.21
N SER A 110 8.88 16.20 -10.91
CA SER A 110 8.41 16.59 -12.24
C SER A 110 7.69 17.94 -12.24
N ARG A 111 6.82 18.17 -11.24
CA ARG A 111 6.10 19.45 -11.10
C ARG A 111 7.06 20.62 -10.83
N ASN A 112 8.08 20.41 -10.02
CA ASN A 112 9.11 21.41 -9.75
C ASN A 112 9.94 21.74 -11.01
N GLN A 113 10.23 20.74 -11.84
CA GLN A 113 10.94 20.95 -13.12
C GLN A 113 10.08 21.74 -14.11
N GLU A 114 8.80 21.40 -14.29
CA GLU A 114 7.89 22.15 -15.16
C GLU A 114 7.73 23.62 -14.72
N GLU A 115 7.63 23.88 -13.41
CA GLU A 115 7.57 25.24 -12.89
C GLU A 115 8.85 26.03 -13.16
N LYS A 116 10.01 25.37 -13.07
CA LYS A 116 11.31 25.98 -13.38
C LYS A 116 11.42 26.32 -14.87
N GLU A 117 11.05 25.41 -15.76
CA GLU A 117 11.05 25.63 -17.21
C GLU A 117 10.11 26.77 -17.61
N LYS A 118 8.90 26.83 -17.03
CA LYS A 118 7.96 27.94 -17.24
C LYS A 118 8.55 29.29 -16.79
N ARG A 119 9.27 29.31 -15.67
CA ARG A 119 9.95 30.53 -15.18
C ARG A 119 11.07 30.97 -16.12
N GLU A 120 11.88 30.04 -16.61
CA GLU A 120 12.94 30.33 -17.57
C GLU A 120 12.38 30.84 -18.91
N GLN A 121 11.28 30.26 -19.40
CA GLN A 121 10.58 30.75 -20.59
C GLN A 121 10.02 32.16 -20.39
N GLN A 122 9.38 32.45 -19.25
CA GLN A 122 8.89 33.81 -18.96
C GLN A 122 10.02 34.83 -18.83
N GLN A 123 11.17 34.46 -18.27
CA GLN A 123 12.34 35.34 -18.23
C GLN A 123 12.88 35.61 -19.63
N LYS A 124 12.99 34.59 -20.48
CA LYS A 124 13.42 34.74 -21.88
C LYS A 124 12.46 35.65 -22.67
N GLN A 125 11.16 35.49 -22.49
CA GLN A 125 10.16 36.36 -23.13
C GLN A 125 10.27 37.82 -22.68
N LYS A 126 10.48 38.07 -21.38
CA LYS A 126 10.70 39.44 -20.89
C LYS A 126 11.98 40.07 -21.42
N SER A 127 13.08 39.32 -21.51
CA SER A 127 14.32 39.84 -22.09
C SER A 127 14.19 40.10 -23.60
N SER A 128 13.46 39.27 -24.34
CA SER A 128 13.20 39.53 -25.76
C SER A 128 12.28 40.72 -25.99
N ASP A 129 11.30 40.96 -25.11
CA ASP A 129 10.43 42.15 -25.19
C ASP A 129 11.20 43.44 -24.86
N GLU A 130 12.22 43.38 -23.99
CA GLU A 130 13.12 44.51 -23.72
C GLU A 130 14.12 44.78 -24.86
N GLU A 131 14.65 43.75 -25.51
CA GLU A 131 15.48 43.91 -26.73
C GLU A 131 14.65 44.46 -27.91
N ASN A 132 13.42 43.99 -28.10
CA ASN A 132 12.57 44.43 -29.22
C ASN A 132 12.04 45.87 -29.04
N GLN A 133 11.99 46.40 -27.82
CA GLN A 133 11.74 47.82 -27.56
C GLN A 133 12.95 48.73 -27.86
N GLN A 134 14.17 48.20 -27.84
CA GLN A 134 15.35 48.92 -28.30
C GLN A 134 15.51 48.86 -29.83
N GLU A 135 15.08 47.76 -30.46
CA GLU A 135 15.18 47.57 -31.91
C GLU A 135 14.02 48.23 -32.68
N SER A 136 12.86 48.48 -32.04
CA SER A 136 11.73 49.23 -32.64
C SER A 136 11.97 50.74 -32.84
N GLN A 137 13.19 51.26 -32.59
CA GLN A 137 13.62 52.55 -33.12
C GLN A 137 14.37 52.45 -34.46
N HIS A 138 14.58 51.25 -35.00
CA HIS A 138 15.34 51.03 -36.21
C HIS A 138 14.82 49.84 -37.02
N ASP A 139 13.61 49.96 -37.58
CA ASP A 139 13.38 49.66 -39.01
C ASP A 139 11.88 49.63 -39.34
N GLN A 140 11.50 50.52 -40.25
CA GLN A 140 10.34 50.37 -41.12
C GLN A 140 10.83 49.64 -42.38
N GLU A 141 10.21 48.50 -42.72
CA GLU A 141 9.75 48.12 -44.08
C GLU A 141 9.74 46.60 -44.36
N LYS A 142 8.63 46.17 -45.02
CA LYS A 142 8.37 44.98 -45.87
C LYS A 142 7.94 43.67 -45.17
N GLU A 143 6.67 43.27 -45.35
CA GLU A 143 6.10 42.39 -46.43
C GLU A 143 6.74 40.99 -46.47
N ASP A 144 6.10 39.87 -46.81
CA ASP A 144 4.74 39.33 -46.99
C ASP A 144 5.01 37.83 -47.36
N GLN A 145 3.98 36.98 -47.33
CA GLN A 145 3.91 35.61 -47.91
C GLN A 145 4.53 34.49 -47.05
N SER A 146 3.77 33.49 -46.60
CA SER A 146 3.07 32.55 -47.48
C SER A 146 2.06 31.67 -46.72
N ARG A 147 1.04 31.25 -47.48
CA ARG A 147 -0.10 30.36 -47.18
C ARG A 147 0.40 28.92 -46.86
N GLN A 148 -0.36 27.98 -46.29
CA GLN A 148 -1.56 27.36 -46.88
C GLN A 148 -2.07 26.17 -46.01
N ASP A 149 -3.40 25.95 -45.99
CA ASP A 149 -4.21 24.69 -45.92
C ASP A 149 -3.81 23.53 -44.94
N GLU A 150 -4.69 22.72 -44.34
CA GLU A 150 -6.06 22.30 -44.67
C GLU A 150 -6.72 21.62 -43.45
N SER A 151 -8.04 21.55 -43.47
CA SER A 151 -8.99 20.92 -42.54
C SER A 151 -8.89 19.39 -42.40
N SER A 152 -9.32 18.83 -41.25
CA SER A 152 -10.45 17.88 -41.22
C SER A 152 -10.80 17.38 -39.80
N GLU A 153 -12.10 17.24 -39.62
CA GLU A 153 -12.87 16.88 -38.44
C GLU A 153 -13.04 15.35 -38.36
N SER A 154 -13.08 14.76 -37.16
CA SER A 154 -13.65 13.42 -36.96
C SER A 154 -14.16 13.21 -35.54
N GLN A 155 -15.39 12.72 -35.50
CA GLN A 155 -16.30 12.60 -34.36
C GLN A 155 -15.92 11.47 -33.39
N SER A 156 -16.29 11.68 -32.13
CA SER A 156 -16.28 10.71 -31.04
C SER A 156 -17.70 10.23 -30.71
N LYS A 157 -17.86 8.94 -30.35
CA LYS A 157 -18.81 8.37 -29.37
C LYS A 157 -18.67 6.82 -29.23
N PRO A 158 -19.20 6.16 -28.17
CA PRO A 158 -18.47 5.13 -27.41
C PRO A 158 -19.06 3.70 -27.50
N GLU A 159 -18.23 2.69 -27.22
CA GLU A 159 -18.65 1.29 -27.02
C GLU A 159 -18.40 0.84 -25.57
N GLU A 160 -19.39 1.08 -24.71
CA GLU A 160 -19.47 0.58 -23.33
C GLU A 160 -20.32 -0.70 -23.32
N SER A 161 -19.75 -1.86 -23.63
CA SER A 161 -20.48 -3.15 -23.48
C SER A 161 -19.60 -4.39 -23.35
N GLN A 162 -18.28 -4.33 -23.62
CA GLN A 162 -17.42 -5.52 -23.61
C GLN A 162 -16.49 -5.63 -22.39
N THR A 163 -16.39 -4.59 -21.56
CA THR A 163 -15.39 -4.49 -20.48
C THR A 163 -15.65 -5.45 -19.31
N ARG A 164 -16.92 -5.71 -18.96
CA ARG A 164 -17.27 -6.47 -17.74
C ARG A 164 -16.97 -7.97 -17.78
N GLN A 165 -16.82 -8.59 -18.95
CA GLN A 165 -16.48 -10.03 -19.04
C GLN A 165 -14.98 -10.28 -19.15
N GLN A 166 -14.19 -9.27 -19.49
CA GLN A 166 -12.72 -9.36 -19.50
C GLN A 166 -12.12 -9.07 -18.12
N GLU A 167 -12.74 -8.16 -17.34
CA GLU A 167 -12.34 -7.82 -15.97
C GLU A 167 -12.39 -9.03 -15.01
N ALA A 168 -13.49 -9.79 -14.99
CA ALA A 168 -13.63 -10.95 -14.10
C ALA A 168 -12.65 -12.10 -14.39
N ARG A 169 -12.12 -12.19 -15.62
CA ARG A 169 -11.13 -13.21 -16.02
C ARG A 169 -9.69 -12.72 -15.84
N ALA A 170 -9.49 -11.40 -15.82
CA ALA A 170 -8.24 -10.76 -15.44
C ALA A 170 -8.03 -10.84 -13.91
N GLU A 171 -9.08 -10.61 -13.12
CA GLU A 171 -9.04 -10.73 -11.65
C GLU A 171 -8.63 -12.13 -11.18
N GLN A 172 -9.15 -13.19 -11.81
CA GLN A 172 -8.77 -14.57 -11.48
C GLN A 172 -7.32 -14.92 -11.88
N LYS A 173 -6.81 -14.32 -12.96
CA LYS A 173 -5.41 -14.49 -13.39
C LYS A 173 -4.45 -13.65 -12.55
N GLU A 174 -4.87 -12.48 -12.08
CA GLU A 174 -4.13 -11.68 -11.12
C GLU A 174 -4.06 -12.38 -9.76
N GLU A 175 -5.12 -13.02 -9.28
CA GLU A 175 -5.08 -13.81 -8.04
C GLU A 175 -4.08 -14.99 -8.11
N GLU A 176 -4.01 -15.72 -9.24
CA GLU A 176 -3.01 -16.78 -9.45
C GLU A 176 -1.58 -16.24 -9.60
N LEU A 177 -1.40 -15.12 -10.32
CA LEU A 177 -0.09 -14.48 -10.50
C LEU A 177 0.44 -13.93 -9.17
N THR A 178 -0.43 -13.33 -8.36
CA THR A 178 -0.13 -12.86 -7.01
C THR A 178 0.25 -14.03 -6.12
N ARG A 179 -0.36 -15.20 -6.28
CA ARG A 179 -0.01 -16.39 -5.50
C ARG A 179 1.40 -16.89 -5.80
N GLN A 180 1.82 -16.88 -7.06
CA GLN A 180 3.17 -17.34 -7.43
C GLN A 180 4.25 -16.31 -7.06
N GLN A 181 3.95 -15.01 -7.18
CA GLN A 181 4.80 -13.95 -6.65
C GLN A 181 4.89 -14.00 -5.12
N MET A 182 3.79 -14.29 -4.43
CA MET A 182 3.78 -14.54 -2.98
C MET A 182 4.64 -15.74 -2.59
N VAL A 183 4.61 -16.85 -3.33
CA VAL A 183 5.46 -18.02 -3.05
C VAL A 183 6.95 -17.68 -3.23
N ASN A 184 7.30 -16.97 -4.30
CA ASN A 184 8.70 -16.58 -4.53
C ASN A 184 9.19 -15.56 -3.48
N LEU A 185 8.33 -14.63 -3.08
CA LEU A 185 8.61 -13.67 -2.01
C LEU A 185 8.74 -14.38 -0.65
N LEU A 186 7.87 -15.35 -0.38
CA LEU A 186 7.90 -16.22 0.80
C LEU A 186 9.22 -16.98 0.92
N ASP A 187 9.70 -17.55 -0.18
CA ASP A 187 10.97 -18.28 -0.19
C ASP A 187 12.16 -17.33 0.00
N ALA A 188 12.15 -16.15 -0.63
CA ALA A 188 13.16 -15.12 -0.40
C ALA A 188 13.16 -14.60 1.05
N MET A 189 12.00 -14.54 1.70
CA MET A 189 11.85 -14.13 3.09
C MET A 189 12.30 -15.19 4.08
N ARG A 190 12.03 -16.47 3.83
CA ARG A 190 12.56 -17.56 4.66
C ARG A 190 14.08 -17.54 4.73
N GLU A 191 14.75 -17.19 3.64
CA GLU A 191 16.21 -17.10 3.60
C GLU A 191 16.71 -15.95 4.50
N LYS A 192 16.15 -14.74 4.34
CA LYS A 192 16.51 -13.56 5.14
C LYS A 192 16.13 -13.70 6.62
N GLU A 193 14.97 -14.26 6.92
CA GLU A 193 14.52 -14.49 8.29
C GLU A 193 15.41 -15.51 9.00
N LYS A 194 15.83 -16.58 8.31
CA LYS A 194 16.76 -17.57 8.83
C LYS A 194 18.13 -16.95 9.14
N GLU A 195 18.57 -15.96 8.38
CA GLU A 195 19.79 -15.21 8.65
C GLU A 195 19.64 -14.30 9.88
N ALA A 196 18.57 -13.51 9.95
CA ALA A 196 18.27 -12.65 11.10
C ALA A 196 18.11 -13.47 12.41
N MET A 197 17.41 -14.60 12.34
CA MET A 197 17.22 -15.51 13.47
C MET A 197 18.55 -16.12 13.95
N LYS A 198 19.44 -16.50 13.02
CA LYS A 198 20.80 -16.96 13.37
C LYS A 198 21.59 -15.87 14.07
N GLU A 199 21.44 -14.62 13.66
CA GLU A 199 22.14 -13.49 14.26
C GLU A 199 21.64 -13.18 15.68
N ILE A 200 20.33 -13.19 15.89
CA ILE A 200 19.71 -13.04 17.22
C ILE A 200 20.15 -14.17 18.16
N LEU A 201 20.17 -15.43 17.68
CA LEU A 201 20.63 -16.57 18.46
C LEU A 201 22.12 -16.45 18.81
N ARG A 202 22.97 -15.96 17.89
CA ARG A 202 24.39 -15.68 18.16
C ARG A 202 24.57 -14.59 19.20
N TYR A 203 23.78 -13.51 19.12
CA TYR A 203 23.80 -12.43 20.10
C TYR A 203 23.39 -12.91 21.49
N ARG A 204 22.30 -13.68 21.59
CA ARG A 204 21.83 -14.28 22.85
C ARG A 204 22.85 -15.25 23.43
N TYR A 205 23.48 -16.08 22.59
CA TYR A 205 24.52 -17.01 23.02
C TYR A 205 25.74 -16.26 23.57
N ARG A 206 26.28 -15.28 22.83
CA ARG A 206 27.43 -14.45 23.24
C ARG A 206 27.16 -13.68 24.54
N LYS A 207 25.95 -13.15 24.74
CA LYS A 207 25.58 -12.48 25.98
C LYS A 207 25.56 -13.45 27.18
N SER A 208 25.05 -14.67 26.98
CA SER A 208 25.02 -15.71 28.02
C SER A 208 26.41 -16.24 28.40
N THR A 209 27.39 -16.22 27.48
CA THR A 209 28.77 -16.61 27.77
C THR A 209 29.51 -15.53 28.57
N ILE A 210 29.29 -14.25 28.24
CA ILE A 210 29.90 -13.10 28.93
C ILE A 210 29.36 -12.95 30.36
N GLU A 211 28.07 -13.21 30.58
CA GLU A 211 27.49 -13.22 31.94
C GLU A 211 28.09 -14.35 32.80
N ARG A 212 28.35 -15.52 32.21
CA ARG A 212 28.92 -16.68 32.92
C ARG A 212 30.42 -16.55 33.23
N GLU A 213 31.14 -15.73 32.47
CA GLU A 213 32.57 -15.43 32.69
C GLU A 213 32.83 -14.32 33.71
N LYS A 214 31.81 -13.62 34.20
CA LYS A 214 31.95 -12.55 35.22
C LYS A 214 31.68 -12.99 36.65
N ASP A 215 31.18 -14.22 36.84
CA ASP A 215 30.77 -14.76 38.14
C ASP A 215 31.80 -15.75 38.76
N TRP A 216 33.09 -15.63 38.43
CA TRP A 216 34.19 -16.36 39.08
C TRP A 216 35.29 -15.44 39.62
#